data_AF-A0A1G1Y1Z4-F1
#
_entry.id   AF-A0A1G1Y1Z4-F1
#
_cell.length_a   1.000
_cell.length_b   1.000
_cell.length_c   1.000
_cell.angle_alpha   90.00
_cell.angle_beta   90.00
_cell.angle_gamma   90.00
#
_symmetry.space_group_name_H-M   'P 1'
#
loop_
_entity.id
_entity.type
_entity.pdbx_description
1 polymer ?
#
loop_
_entity_poly.entity_id
_entity_poly.type
_entity_poly.pdbx_seq_one_letter_code
_entity_poly.pdbx_strand_id
1 'polypeptide(L)'
;MERYLGIEKISITALILLAIIGFAWSVTSFLTTSKIPVSRIENTPENFAAFKAAELPDKCQTPPDYTETDWLDHMSHHPDQYQECLAQAR
;
A
#
# COMPACT_ATOMS: atom_id res chain seq x y z
N MET A 1 -13.97 -39.06 41.84
CA MET A 1 -12.94 -39.14 40.78
C MET A 1 -13.54 -38.90 39.39
N GLU A 2 -14.74 -39.41 39.07
CA GLU A 2 -15.41 -39.25 37.75
C GLU A 2 -15.77 -37.81 37.36
N ARG A 3 -16.12 -36.92 38.32
CA ARG A 3 -16.42 -35.51 38.02
C ARG A 3 -15.21 -34.73 37.51
N TYR A 4 -14.00 -35.10 37.93
CA TYR A 4 -12.75 -34.45 37.53
C TYR A 4 -12.40 -34.81 36.08
N LEU A 5 -12.62 -36.08 35.71
CA LEU A 5 -12.43 -36.61 34.35
C LEU A 5 -13.41 -36.00 33.33
N GLY A 6 -14.62 -35.63 33.77
CA GLY A 6 -15.62 -34.94 32.94
C GLY A 6 -15.24 -33.50 32.64
N ILE A 7 -14.73 -32.76 33.64
CA ILE A 7 -14.33 -31.36 33.49
C ILE A 7 -13.09 -31.25 32.57
N GLU A 8 -12.10 -32.13 32.74
CA GLU A 8 -10.89 -32.15 31.89
C GLU A 8 -11.24 -32.34 30.40
N LYS A 9 -12.14 -33.28 30.09
CA LYS A 9 -12.59 -33.53 28.71
C LYS A 9 -13.36 -32.35 28.13
N ILE A 10 -14.17 -31.66 28.94
CA ILE A 10 -14.90 -30.46 28.52
C ILE A 10 -13.91 -29.32 28.24
N SER A 11 -12.92 -29.11 29.11
CA SER A 11 -11.89 -28.09 28.92
C SER A 11 -11.06 -28.32 27.66
N ILE A 12 -10.61 -29.56 27.41
CA ILE A 12 -9.85 -29.91 26.20
C ILE A 12 -10.70 -29.68 24.95
N THR A 13 -11.97 -30.11 24.96
CA THR A 13 -12.88 -29.92 23.82
C THR A 13 -13.12 -28.44 23.53
N ALA A 14 -13.29 -27.62 24.57
CA ALA A 14 -13.46 -26.16 24.42
C ALA A 14 -12.22 -25.49 23.82
N LEU A 15 -11.01 -25.88 24.24
CA LEU A 15 -9.77 -25.35 23.69
C LEU A 15 -9.57 -25.70 22.22
N ILE A 16 -9.92 -26.94 21.82
CA ILE A 16 -9.86 -27.36 20.41
C ILE A 16 -10.82 -26.53 19.56
N LEU A 17 -12.05 -26.30 20.05
CA LEU A 17 -13.03 -25.48 19.32
C LEU A 17 -12.56 -24.04 19.16
N LEU A 18 -12.00 -23.42 20.21
CA LEU A 18 -11.44 -22.07 20.15
C LEU A 18 -10.27 -21.97 19.17
N ALA A 19 -9.39 -22.99 19.14
CA ALA A 19 -8.28 -23.03 18.19
C ALA A 19 -8.76 -23.13 16.74
N ILE A 20 -9.78 -23.96 16.45
CA ILE A 20 -10.35 -24.09 15.10
C ILE A 20 -11.00 -22.78 14.65
N ILE A 21 -11.76 -22.13 15.53
CA ILE A 21 -12.40 -20.84 15.24
C ILE A 21 -11.34 -19.77 14.96
N GLY A 22 -10.31 -19.67 15.80
CA GLY A 22 -9.21 -18.73 15.60
C GLY A 22 -8.47 -18.98 14.28
N PHE A 23 -8.19 -20.24 13.96
CA PHE A 23 -7.53 -20.62 12.71
C PHE A 23 -8.38 -20.29 11.48
N ALA A 24 -9.68 -20.58 11.51
CA ALA A 24 -10.61 -20.21 10.44
C ALA A 24 -10.64 -18.69 10.21
N TRP A 25 -10.61 -17.89 11.28
CA TRP A 25 -10.57 -16.42 11.19
C TRP A 25 -9.26 -15.90 10.58
N SER A 26 -8.12 -16.49 10.94
CA SER A 26 -6.82 -16.13 10.36
C SER A 26 -6.76 -16.43 8.85
N VAL A 27 -7.27 -17.60 8.43
CA VAL A 27 -7.27 -17.99 7.01
C VAL A 27 -8.16 -17.08 6.17
N THR A 28 -9.35 -16.71 6.65
CA THR A 28 -10.24 -15.82 5.89
C THR A 28 -9.68 -14.42 5.73
N SER A 29 -9.08 -13.83 6.78
CA SER A 29 -8.44 -12.51 6.71
C SER A 29 -7.24 -12.45 5.76
N PHE A 30 -6.45 -13.52 5.69
CA PHE A 30 -5.31 -13.60 4.77
C PHE A 30 -5.79 -13.68 3.31
N LEU A 31 -6.82 -14.50 3.04
CA LEU A 31 -7.38 -14.66 1.70
C LEU A 31 -8.16 -13.42 1.19
N THR A 32 -8.70 -12.59 2.08
CA THR A 32 -9.36 -11.33 1.70
C THR A 32 -8.36 -10.20 1.43
N THR A 33 -7.22 -10.16 2.14
CA THR A 33 -6.17 -9.15 1.93
C THR A 33 -5.53 -9.23 0.54
N SER A 34 -5.37 -10.44 -0.01
CA SER A 34 -4.78 -10.65 -1.35
C SER A 34 -5.67 -10.22 -2.52
N LYS A 35 -6.91 -9.81 -2.26
CA LYS A 35 -7.88 -9.42 -3.31
C LYS A 35 -7.98 -7.92 -3.53
N ILE A 36 -7.17 -7.10 -2.87
CA ILE A 36 -7.13 -5.66 -3.19
C ILE A 36 -6.60 -5.53 -4.63
N PRO A 37 -7.42 -5.11 -5.60
CA PRO A 37 -6.96 -4.97 -6.96
C PRO A 37 -6.03 -3.75 -6.98
N VAL A 38 -4.73 -3.98 -7.07
CA VAL A 38 -3.80 -2.92 -7.45
C VAL A 38 -4.14 -2.59 -8.90
N SER A 39 -4.83 -1.47 -9.11
CA SER A 39 -5.10 -0.99 -10.46
C SER A 39 -3.77 -0.73 -11.14
N ARG A 40 -3.44 -1.55 -12.13
CA ARG A 40 -2.27 -1.34 -12.98
C ARG A 40 -2.51 -0.04 -13.75
N ILE A 41 -1.63 0.93 -13.55
CA ILE A 41 -1.63 2.14 -14.36
C ILE A 41 -1.01 1.77 -15.71
N GLU A 42 -1.83 1.86 -16.77
CA GLU A 42 -1.39 1.61 -18.13
C GLU A 42 -0.83 2.90 -18.75
N ASN A 43 0.16 2.78 -19.64
CA ASN A 43 0.69 3.92 -20.37
C ASN A 43 -0.25 4.26 -21.54
N THR A 44 -1.32 4.98 -21.23
CA THR A 44 -2.30 5.47 -22.21
C THR A 44 -2.28 7.01 -22.29
N PRO A 45 -2.71 7.61 -23.41
CA PRO A 45 -2.80 9.07 -23.53
C PRO A 45 -3.67 9.73 -22.46
N GLU A 46 -4.74 9.07 -22.01
CA GLU A 46 -5.66 9.55 -20.99
C GLU A 46 -4.98 9.64 -19.63
N ASN A 47 -4.23 8.60 -19.24
CA ASN A 47 -3.47 8.58 -18.01
C ASN A 47 -2.36 9.65 -18.04
N PHE A 48 -1.65 9.78 -19.17
CA PHE A 48 -0.66 10.84 -19.34
C PHE A 48 -1.25 12.24 -19.17
N ALA A 49 -2.41 12.52 -19.77
CA ALA A 49 -3.09 13.79 -19.61
C ALA A 49 -3.53 14.04 -18.16
N ALA A 50 -4.02 13.01 -17.46
CA ALA A 50 -4.42 13.10 -16.07
C ALA A 50 -3.23 13.40 -15.14
N PHE A 51 -2.08 12.72 -15.34
CA PHE A 51 -0.87 13.00 -14.55
C PHE A 51 -0.33 14.40 -14.80
N LYS A 52 -0.27 14.82 -16.06
CA LYS A 52 0.16 16.18 -16.40
C LYS A 52 -0.74 17.25 -15.79
N ALA A 53 -2.06 17.00 -15.74
CA ALA A 53 -3.00 17.92 -15.13
C ALA A 53 -2.90 17.97 -13.59
N ALA A 54 -2.29 16.96 -12.96
CA ALA A 54 -2.06 16.91 -11.52
C ALA A 54 -0.74 17.58 -11.10
N GLU A 55 0.11 17.97 -12.05
CA GLU A 55 1.33 18.73 -11.75
C GLU A 55 0.98 20.12 -11.19
N LEU A 56 1.88 20.65 -10.35
CA LEU A 56 1.71 21.98 -9.77
C LEU A 56 1.80 23.06 -10.87
N PRO A 57 1.07 24.19 -10.72
CA PRO A 57 1.18 25.31 -11.65
C PRO A 57 2.62 25.84 -11.78
N ASP A 58 3.37 25.81 -10.68
CA ASP A 58 4.81 26.00 -10.68
C ASP A 58 5.50 24.64 -10.65
N LYS A 59 5.93 24.18 -11.83
CA LYS A 59 6.62 22.90 -12.00
C LYS A 59 8.01 22.85 -11.38
N CYS A 60 8.60 24.00 -11.02
CA CYS A 60 9.89 24.05 -10.34
C CYS A 60 9.73 23.95 -8.81
N GLN A 61 8.52 24.15 -8.28
CA GLN A 61 8.23 24.04 -6.87
C GLN A 61 8.17 22.57 -6.45
N THR A 62 8.95 22.22 -5.42
CA THR A 62 8.89 20.89 -4.80
C THR A 62 7.50 20.60 -4.23
N PRO A 63 6.86 19.49 -4.62
CA PRO A 63 5.58 19.06 -4.06
C PRO A 63 5.68 18.78 -2.55
N PRO A 64 4.59 18.95 -1.78
CA PRO A 64 4.62 18.82 -0.32
C PRO A 64 4.97 17.41 0.21
N ASP A 65 4.89 16.39 -0.65
CA ASP A 65 5.22 15.00 -0.36
C ASP A 65 6.60 14.58 -0.89
N TYR A 66 7.34 15.49 -1.52
CA TYR A 66 8.72 15.27 -1.99
C TYR A 66 9.72 16.05 -1.15
N THR A 67 10.94 15.53 -1.02
CA THR A 67 12.08 16.35 -0.62
C THR A 67 12.62 17.10 -1.83
N GLU A 68 13.30 18.23 -1.61
CA GLU A 68 13.99 18.97 -2.68
C GLU A 68 14.94 18.07 -3.49
N THR A 69 15.62 17.15 -2.82
CA THR A 69 16.58 16.24 -3.48
C THR A 69 15.87 15.20 -4.33
N ASP A 70 14.76 14.64 -3.83
CA ASP A 70 13.94 13.68 -4.60
C ASP A 70 13.27 14.37 -5.80
N TRP A 71 12.84 15.62 -5.65
CA TRP A 71 12.25 16.39 -6.74
C TRP A 71 13.29 16.76 -7.80
N LEU A 72 14.51 17.14 -7.38
CA LEU A 72 15.62 17.38 -8.31
C LEU A 72 15.98 16.11 -9.10
N ASP A 73 16.03 14.96 -8.44
CA ASP A 73 16.28 13.68 -9.11
C ASP A 73 15.15 13.34 -10.10
N HIS A 74 13.90 13.50 -9.71
CA HIS A 74 12.74 13.33 -10.60
C HIS A 74 12.83 14.22 -11.84
N MET A 75 13.04 15.52 -11.67
CA MET A 75 13.19 16.47 -12.78
C MET A 75 14.38 16.12 -13.70
N SER A 76 15.47 15.58 -13.15
CA SER A 76 16.66 15.19 -13.93
C SER A 76 16.40 14.06 -14.94
N HIS A 77 15.36 13.24 -14.71
CA HIS A 77 14.91 12.21 -15.65
C HIS A 77 14.09 12.78 -16.82
N HIS A 78 13.58 14.00 -16.69
CA HIS A 78 12.71 14.69 -17.66
C HIS A 78 13.25 16.09 -18.02
N PRO A 79 14.50 16.20 -18.53
CA PRO A 79 15.14 17.49 -18.76
C PRO A 79 14.46 18.32 -19.86
N ASP A 80 13.67 17.70 -20.75
CA ASP A 80 12.86 18.37 -21.76
C ASP A 80 11.71 19.18 -21.14
N GLN A 81 11.22 18.75 -19.97
CA GLN A 81 10.09 19.39 -19.27
C GLN A 81 10.57 20.37 -18.20
N TYR A 82 11.71 20.10 -17.57
CA TYR A 82 12.21 20.83 -16.40
C TYR A 82 13.53 21.57 -16.66
N GLN A 83 13.87 21.84 -17.93
CA GLN A 83 15.14 22.45 -18.32
C GLN A 83 15.42 23.75 -17.56
N GLU A 84 14.40 24.61 -17.42
CA GLU A 84 14.51 25.88 -16.71
C GLU A 84 14.67 25.69 -15.20
N CYS A 85 14.06 24.67 -14.61
CA CYS A 85 14.15 24.39 -13.17
C CYS A 85 15.55 23.87 -12.82
N LEU A 86 16.09 22.97 -13.65
CA LEU A 86 17.43 22.38 -13.48
C LEU A 86 18.56 23.41 -13.69
N ALA A 87 18.31 24.45 -14.50
CA ALA A 87 19.26 25.55 -14.68
C ALA A 87 19.35 26.48 -13.47
N GLN A 88 18.28 26.57 -12.67
CA GLN A 88 18.18 27.42 -11.48
C GLN A 88 18.66 26.73 -10.20
N ALA A 89 18.70 25.39 -10.17
CA ALA A 89 19.18 24.60 -9.05
C ALA A 89 20.72 24.52 -8.92
N ARG A 90 21.46 25.27 -9.76
CA ARG A 90 22.92 25.38 -9.74
C ARG A 90 23.36 26.74 -9.20
#